data_AF-A0A2E6AW32-F1
#
_entry.id   AF-A0A2E6AW32-F1
#
_cell.length_a   1.000
_cell.length_b   1.000
_cell.length_c   1.000
_cell.angle_alpha   90.00
_cell.angle_beta   90.00
_cell.angle_gamma   90.00
#
_symmetry.space_group_name_H-M   'P 1'
#
loop_
_entity.id
_entity.type
_entity.pdbx_description
1 polymer ?
#
loop_
_entity_poly.entity_id
_entity_poly.type
_entity_poly.pdbx_seq_one_letter_code
_entity_poly.pdbx_strand_id
1 'polypeptide(L)'
;MTSGIPANFNDLVEGLAAQVQNDDCICTEEYAPVCGIDGQTYSNECYANCENITISYVGECCINGIIDESDVCSPRECIDGLWATAIIDCMEQMGVPCDGGIYVDPPDNVCCSSCIQYGDVNQDNTLNVIDVVTVVNLAIANEYNQVADVNLDQALNVLDIVLLVNLILN
;
A
#
# COMPACT_ATOMS: atom_id res chain seq x y z
N MET A 1 43.20 23.13 42.17
CA MET A 1 43.17 24.18 41.13
C MET A 1 44.14 23.78 40.03
N THR A 2 43.67 23.16 38.96
CA THR A 2 44.48 22.99 37.74
C THR A 2 43.83 23.81 36.64
N SER A 3 43.93 25.13 36.78
CA SER A 3 43.66 26.06 35.69
C SER A 3 44.85 26.01 34.73
N GLY A 4 44.90 24.97 33.90
CA GLY A 4 45.78 24.90 32.74
C GLY A 4 44.98 25.24 31.50
N ILE A 5 45.46 26.21 30.71
CA ILE A 5 44.94 26.45 29.36
C ILE A 5 45.31 25.22 28.50
N PRO A 6 44.38 24.62 27.74
CA PRO A 6 44.68 23.40 26.97
C PRO A 6 45.77 23.65 25.93
N ALA A 7 46.58 22.62 25.63
CA ALA A 7 47.81 22.78 24.86
C ALA A 7 47.55 23.08 23.37
N ASN A 8 46.36 22.75 22.86
CA ASN A 8 45.93 23.09 21.52
C ASN A 8 44.39 23.19 21.41
N PHE A 9 43.91 23.63 20.24
CA PHE A 9 42.48 23.80 19.96
C PHE A 9 41.70 22.48 19.99
N ASN A 10 42.30 21.35 19.58
CA ASN A 10 41.65 20.04 19.65
C ASN A 10 41.47 19.60 21.11
N ASP A 11 42.43 19.85 22.00
CA ASP A 11 42.29 19.56 23.43
C ASP A 11 41.20 20.43 24.09
N LEU A 12 41.01 21.67 23.60
CA LEU A 12 39.88 22.54 23.98
C LEU A 12 38.55 21.97 23.51
N VAL A 13 38.48 21.49 22.25
CA VAL A 13 37.27 20.89 21.67
C VAL A 13 36.94 19.58 22.36
N GLU A 14 37.91 18.71 22.61
CA GLU A 14 37.72 17.45 23.36
C GLU A 14 37.31 17.72 24.81
N GLY A 15 37.90 18.72 25.46
CA GLY A 15 37.55 19.12 26.83
C GLY A 15 36.16 19.76 26.94
N LEU A 16 35.73 20.53 25.94
CA LEU A 16 34.39 21.11 25.88
C LEU A 16 33.33 20.07 25.47
N ALA A 17 33.67 19.15 24.55
CA ALA A 17 32.79 18.05 24.15
C ALA A 17 32.49 17.11 25.33
N ALA A 18 33.44 16.89 26.22
CA ALA A 18 33.25 16.15 27.46
C ALA A 18 32.41 16.89 28.53
N GLN A 19 32.17 18.20 28.37
CA GLN A 19 31.35 19.01 29.28
C GLN A 19 29.93 19.30 28.75
N VAL A 20 29.58 18.81 27.55
CA VAL A 20 28.20 18.78 27.04
C VAL A 20 27.59 17.40 27.28
N GLN A 21 27.70 16.89 28.50
CA GLN A 21 26.80 15.86 28.99
C GLN A 21 25.92 16.50 30.05
N ASN A 22 24.84 17.13 29.59
CA ASN A 22 23.71 17.39 30.47
C ASN A 22 22.85 16.12 30.45
N ASP A 23 23.27 15.14 31.23
CA ASP A 23 22.70 13.77 31.27
C ASP A 23 21.61 13.62 32.34
N ASP A 24 21.13 14.72 32.92
CA ASP A 24 19.89 14.69 33.68
C ASP A 24 18.73 14.92 32.73
N CYS A 25 18.28 13.81 32.16
CA CYS A 25 17.04 13.69 31.45
C CYS A 25 15.85 13.99 32.36
N ILE A 26 15.48 15.27 32.52
CA ILE A 26 14.33 15.63 33.36
C ILE A 26 13.05 15.44 32.56
N CYS A 27 12.46 14.27 32.69
CA CYS A 27 11.15 13.93 32.15
C CYS A 27 10.12 13.74 33.27
N THR A 28 8.85 13.96 32.94
CA THR A 28 7.74 13.60 33.83
C THR A 28 7.52 12.10 33.82
N GLU A 29 7.10 11.52 34.94
CA GLU A 29 6.72 10.10 35.08
C GLU A 29 5.32 9.79 34.52
N GLU A 30 4.79 10.65 33.63
CA GLU A 30 3.54 10.39 32.93
C GLU A 30 3.73 9.21 31.96
N TYR A 31 2.80 8.27 31.99
CA TYR A 31 2.76 7.17 31.04
C TYR A 31 1.90 7.54 29.83
N ALA A 32 2.56 7.98 28.76
CA ALA A 32 1.98 8.34 27.47
C ALA A 32 2.86 7.75 26.37
N PRO A 33 2.87 6.40 26.21
CA PRO A 33 3.94 5.70 25.52
C PRO A 33 4.05 6.06 24.05
N VAL A 34 5.26 5.97 23.52
CA VAL A 34 5.57 6.17 22.10
C VAL A 34 6.52 5.07 21.63
N CYS A 35 6.39 4.67 20.36
CA CYS A 35 7.29 3.73 19.73
C CYS A 35 8.38 4.48 18.98
N GLY A 36 9.66 4.24 19.30
CA GLY A 36 10.80 4.81 18.59
C GLY A 36 11.03 4.14 17.22
N ILE A 37 11.74 4.83 16.33
CA ILE A 37 12.21 4.26 15.04
C ILE A 37 13.21 3.10 15.21
N ASP A 38 13.67 2.86 16.43
CA ASP A 38 14.52 1.76 16.85
C ASP A 38 13.73 0.54 17.35
N GLY A 39 12.39 0.61 17.32
CA GLY A 39 11.52 -0.49 17.76
C GLY A 39 11.36 -0.60 19.28
N GLN A 40 11.84 0.40 20.04
CA GLN A 40 11.72 0.41 21.49
C GLN A 40 10.55 1.29 21.95
N THR A 41 9.80 0.80 22.94
CA THR A 41 8.74 1.57 23.60
C THR A 41 9.35 2.49 24.65
N TYR A 42 9.06 3.78 24.55
CA TYR A 42 9.42 4.79 25.53
C TYR A 42 8.19 5.18 26.35
N SER A 43 8.36 5.40 27.66
CA SER A 43 7.26 5.75 28.58
C SER A 43 6.50 7.01 28.17
N ASN A 44 7.20 7.95 27.54
CA ASN A 44 6.64 9.13 26.88
C ASN A 44 7.62 9.74 25.88
N GLU A 45 7.15 10.74 25.14
CA GLU A 45 7.92 11.48 24.14
C GLU A 45 9.20 12.14 24.71
N CYS A 46 9.18 12.59 25.97
CA CYS A 46 10.37 13.19 26.59
C CYS A 46 11.50 12.17 26.71
N TYR A 47 11.22 10.96 27.18
CA TYR A 47 12.24 9.90 27.30
C TYR A 47 12.80 9.49 25.93
N ALA A 48 11.96 9.38 24.89
CA ALA A 48 12.43 9.09 23.53
C ALA A 48 13.38 10.19 23.00
N ASN A 49 12.97 11.45 23.14
CA ASN A 49 13.78 12.60 22.71
C ASN A 49 15.11 12.70 23.47
N CYS A 50 15.12 12.27 24.72
CA CYS A 50 16.29 12.29 25.57
C CYS A 50 17.40 11.34 25.11
N GLU A 51 17.00 10.17 24.61
CA GLU A 51 17.88 9.23 23.94
C GLU A 51 18.14 9.61 22.46
N ASN A 52 17.63 10.77 22.02
CA ASN A 52 17.69 11.26 20.64
C ASN A 52 17.04 10.30 19.63
N ILE A 53 15.99 9.60 20.06
CA ILE A 53 15.24 8.67 19.22
C ILE A 53 14.04 9.38 18.61
N THR A 54 13.90 9.25 17.28
CA THR A 54 12.74 9.78 16.57
C THR A 54 11.53 8.88 16.84
N ILE A 55 10.38 9.48 17.09
CA ILE A 55 9.13 8.74 17.30
C ILE A 55 8.60 8.23 15.96
N SER A 56 8.31 6.94 15.89
CA SER A 56 7.66 6.28 14.76
C SER A 56 6.14 6.47 14.81
N TYR A 57 5.51 6.13 15.94
CA TYR A 57 4.07 6.34 16.18
C TYR A 57 3.75 6.46 17.67
N VAL A 58 2.57 7.02 17.98
CA VAL A 58 2.05 7.13 19.34
C VAL A 58 1.50 5.78 19.80
N GLY A 59 1.79 5.42 21.05
CA GLY A 59 1.49 4.11 21.63
C GLY A 59 2.74 3.27 21.84
N GLU A 60 2.58 2.12 22.50
CA GLU A 60 3.67 1.14 22.62
C GLU A 60 4.01 0.53 21.26
N CYS A 61 5.26 0.10 21.09
CA CYS A 61 5.65 -0.66 19.92
C CYS A 61 4.82 -1.95 19.77
N CYS A 62 4.56 -2.34 18.53
CA CYS A 62 3.82 -3.54 18.20
C CYS A 62 4.59 -4.80 18.63
N ILE A 63 3.85 -5.90 18.79
CA ILE A 63 4.45 -7.19 19.14
C ILE A 63 4.89 -7.89 17.86
N ASN A 64 6.16 -8.28 17.80
CA ASN A 64 6.74 -8.96 16.64
C ASN A 64 5.92 -10.19 16.21
N GLY A 65 5.71 -10.30 14.89
CA GLY A 65 4.96 -11.39 14.27
C GLY A 65 3.44 -11.23 14.31
N ILE A 66 2.91 -10.12 14.84
CA ILE A 66 1.50 -9.77 14.62
C ILE A 66 1.32 -9.29 13.18
N ILE A 67 0.27 -9.77 12.53
CA ILE A 67 -0.20 -9.30 11.23
C ILE A 67 -1.48 -8.50 11.45
N ASP A 68 -1.53 -7.30 10.86
CA ASP A 68 -2.73 -6.46 10.75
C ASP A 68 -3.28 -6.57 9.32
N GLU A 69 -4.45 -7.19 9.21
CA GLU A 69 -5.19 -7.39 7.96
C GLU A 69 -6.46 -6.50 7.89
N SER A 70 -6.54 -5.46 8.74
CA SER A 70 -7.68 -4.53 8.73
C SER A 70 -7.87 -3.84 7.38
N ASP A 71 -6.77 -3.56 6.68
CA ASP A 71 -6.74 -3.20 5.28
C ASP A 71 -6.15 -4.37 4.47
N VAL A 72 -7.02 -5.09 3.77
CA VAL A 72 -6.66 -6.25 2.93
C VAL A 72 -5.64 -5.86 1.84
N CYS A 73 -5.63 -4.58 1.45
CA CYS A 73 -4.81 -4.07 0.36
C CYS A 73 -3.54 -3.37 0.82
N SER A 74 -3.36 -3.24 2.12
CA SER A 74 -2.12 -2.76 2.74
C SER A 74 -1.87 -3.51 4.06
N PRO A 75 -1.78 -4.85 4.02
CA PRO A 75 -1.53 -5.63 5.22
C PRO A 75 -0.18 -5.27 5.81
N ARG A 76 -0.08 -5.28 7.14
CA ARG A 76 1.14 -4.89 7.85
C ARG A 76 1.59 -6.00 8.77
N GLU A 77 2.89 -6.28 8.79
CA GLU A 77 3.51 -7.20 9.74
C GLU A 77 4.35 -6.40 10.73
N CYS A 78 4.28 -6.74 12.01
CA CYS A 78 5.17 -6.17 13.00
C CYS A 78 6.53 -6.88 12.98
N ILE A 79 7.59 -6.14 12.64
CA ILE A 79 8.97 -6.61 12.58
C ILE A 79 9.81 -5.65 13.41
N ASP A 80 10.55 -6.17 14.39
CA ASP A 80 11.40 -5.39 15.30
C ASP A 80 10.67 -4.19 15.93
N GLY A 81 9.45 -4.39 16.43
CA GLY A 81 8.63 -3.35 17.07
C GLY A 81 7.98 -2.35 16.12
N LEU A 82 8.17 -2.52 14.80
CA LEU A 82 7.72 -1.58 13.77
C LEU A 82 6.81 -2.26 12.75
N TRP A 83 5.82 -1.52 12.25
CA TRP A 83 4.91 -1.99 11.22
C TRP A 83 5.54 -1.91 9.82
N ALA A 84 5.83 -3.05 9.23
CA ALA A 84 6.22 -3.19 7.83
C ALA A 84 4.96 -3.47 6.98
N THR A 85 4.61 -2.56 6.07
CA THR A 85 3.49 -2.75 5.14
C THR A 85 3.94 -3.58 3.94
N ALA A 86 3.19 -4.64 3.62
CA ALA A 86 3.33 -5.33 2.35
C ALA A 86 2.54 -4.58 1.27
N ILE A 87 3.23 -4.17 0.21
CA ILE A 87 2.62 -3.54 -0.95
C ILE A 87 2.19 -4.65 -1.90
N ILE A 88 0.90 -4.68 -2.25
CA ILE A 88 0.36 -5.63 -3.22
C ILE A 88 0.58 -5.05 -4.62
N ASP A 89 1.47 -5.66 -5.39
CA ASP A 89 1.78 -5.23 -6.76
C ASP A 89 0.70 -5.70 -7.74
N CYS A 90 -0.29 -4.85 -8.01
CA CYS A 90 -1.31 -5.13 -9.01
C CYS A 90 -0.80 -4.89 -10.44
N MET A 91 -1.28 -5.68 -11.41
CA MET A 91 -0.86 -5.59 -12.82
C MET A 91 -1.01 -4.16 -13.38
N GLU A 92 -2.17 -3.54 -13.14
CA GLU A 92 -2.47 -2.17 -13.58
C GLU A 92 -1.51 -1.15 -12.97
N GLN A 93 -1.22 -1.26 -11.66
CA GLN A 93 -0.32 -0.36 -10.93
C GLN A 93 1.14 -0.48 -11.41
N MET A 94 1.51 -1.66 -11.90
CA MET A 94 2.79 -1.93 -12.56
C MET A 94 2.84 -1.45 -14.01
N GLY A 95 1.77 -0.82 -14.51
CA GLY A 95 1.68 -0.32 -15.88
C GLY A 95 1.55 -1.41 -16.92
N VAL A 96 1.13 -2.62 -16.53
CA VAL A 96 0.81 -3.67 -17.49
C VAL A 96 -0.43 -3.24 -18.26
N PRO A 97 -0.38 -3.15 -19.60
CA PRO A 97 -1.56 -2.83 -20.38
C PRO A 97 -2.53 -4.02 -20.39
N CYS A 98 -3.84 -3.72 -20.33
CA CYS A 98 -4.88 -4.71 -20.58
C CYS A 98 -5.18 -4.76 -22.08
N ASP A 99 -4.29 -5.40 -22.84
CA ASP A 99 -4.38 -5.45 -24.30
C ASP A 99 -5.66 -6.19 -24.75
N GLY A 100 -6.53 -5.48 -25.48
CA GLY A 100 -7.80 -6.04 -25.94
C GLY A 100 -8.83 -6.24 -24.84
N GLY A 101 -8.69 -5.54 -23.71
CA GLY A 101 -9.62 -5.60 -22.61
C GLY A 101 -9.74 -4.30 -21.82
N ILE A 102 -10.36 -4.41 -20.64
CA ILE A 102 -10.49 -3.33 -19.68
C ILE A 102 -10.17 -3.82 -18.27
N TYR A 103 -9.54 -2.97 -17.48
CA TYR A 103 -9.43 -3.18 -16.04
C TYR A 103 -10.79 -2.91 -15.39
N VAL A 104 -11.33 -3.92 -14.73
CA VAL A 104 -12.51 -3.78 -13.87
C VAL A 104 -12.09 -3.73 -12.42
N ASP A 105 -12.70 -2.81 -11.67
CA ASP A 105 -12.49 -2.71 -10.24
C ASP A 105 -12.92 -4.02 -9.55
N PRO A 106 -12.12 -4.50 -8.59
CA PRO A 106 -12.48 -5.68 -7.84
C PRO A 106 -13.67 -5.42 -6.90
N PRO A 107 -14.37 -6.48 -6.45
CA PRO A 107 -15.33 -6.36 -5.37
C PRO A 107 -14.65 -6.00 -4.03
N ASP A 108 -15.45 -5.65 -3.02
CA ASP A 108 -14.96 -5.38 -1.67
C ASP A 108 -14.06 -6.52 -1.15
N ASN A 109 -12.98 -6.16 -0.43
CA ASN A 109 -11.96 -7.07 0.09
C ASN A 109 -11.11 -7.82 -0.96
N VAL A 110 -11.12 -7.37 -2.22
CA VAL A 110 -10.17 -7.80 -3.25
C VAL A 110 -9.40 -6.57 -3.74
N CYS A 111 -8.09 -6.71 -3.91
CA CYS A 111 -7.20 -5.54 -4.05
C CYS A 111 -6.83 -5.18 -5.47
N CYS A 112 -6.70 -6.18 -6.35
CA CYS A 112 -6.26 -5.94 -7.71
C CYS A 112 -7.43 -5.97 -8.67
N SER A 113 -7.49 -4.94 -9.52
CA SER A 113 -8.31 -4.94 -10.71
C SER A 113 -7.93 -6.11 -11.60
N SER A 114 -8.93 -6.64 -12.29
CA SER A 114 -8.76 -7.74 -13.24
C SER A 114 -8.89 -7.23 -14.66
N CYS A 115 -7.98 -7.67 -15.52
CA CYS A 115 -8.06 -7.39 -16.96
C CYS A 115 -9.06 -8.36 -17.60
N ILE A 116 -10.21 -7.87 -18.02
CA ILE A 116 -11.23 -8.66 -18.72
C ILE A 116 -11.17 -8.33 -20.20
N GLN A 117 -11.06 -9.36 -21.04
CA GLN A 117 -11.03 -9.21 -22.48
C GLN A 117 -12.37 -8.67 -23.00
N TYR A 118 -12.35 -7.71 -23.93
CA TYR A 118 -13.58 -7.27 -24.58
C TYR A 118 -14.25 -8.46 -25.27
N GLY A 119 -15.55 -8.60 -25.02
CA GLY A 119 -16.33 -9.72 -25.50
C GLY A 119 -16.33 -10.97 -24.63
N ASP A 120 -15.48 -11.11 -23.60
CA ASP A 120 -15.58 -12.20 -22.61
C ASP A 120 -16.59 -11.82 -21.52
N VAL A 121 -17.87 -11.93 -21.86
CA VAL A 121 -18.96 -11.36 -21.08
C VAL A 121 -19.35 -12.28 -19.92
N ASN A 122 -19.11 -13.59 -20.05
CA ASN A 122 -19.32 -14.53 -18.95
C ASN A 122 -18.08 -14.69 -18.03
N GLN A 123 -16.97 -14.02 -18.36
CA GLN A 123 -15.74 -13.94 -17.58
C GLN A 123 -15.08 -15.31 -17.35
N ASP A 124 -15.16 -16.20 -18.32
CA ASP A 124 -14.51 -17.51 -18.25
C ASP A 124 -13.12 -17.54 -18.90
N ASN A 125 -12.64 -16.40 -19.39
CA ASN A 125 -11.40 -16.18 -20.13
C ASN A 125 -11.37 -16.86 -21.51
N THR A 126 -12.51 -17.25 -22.06
CA THR A 126 -12.59 -17.89 -23.37
C THR A 126 -13.64 -17.25 -24.26
N LEU A 127 -13.18 -16.52 -25.29
CA LEU A 127 -14.07 -15.94 -26.27
C LEU A 127 -14.76 -17.01 -27.13
N ASN A 128 -16.05 -17.23 -26.92
CA ASN A 128 -16.79 -18.25 -27.64
C ASN A 128 -18.28 -17.89 -27.81
N VAL A 129 -19.07 -18.83 -28.34
CA VAL A 129 -20.49 -18.59 -28.63
C VAL A 129 -21.33 -18.32 -27.37
N ILE A 130 -20.87 -18.74 -26.19
CA ILE A 130 -21.53 -18.45 -24.92
C ILE A 130 -21.49 -16.95 -24.62
N ASP A 131 -20.41 -16.26 -24.96
CA ASP A 131 -20.34 -14.81 -24.84
C ASP A 131 -21.33 -14.11 -25.75
N VAL A 132 -21.41 -14.54 -27.01
CA VAL A 132 -22.38 -14.03 -27.98
C VAL A 132 -23.81 -14.17 -27.45
N VAL A 133 -24.14 -15.33 -26.89
CA VAL A 133 -25.47 -15.57 -26.29
C VAL A 133 -25.70 -14.64 -25.10
N THR A 134 -24.67 -14.38 -24.29
CA THR A 134 -24.75 -13.46 -23.15
C THR A 134 -24.97 -12.02 -23.59
N VAL A 135 -24.24 -11.56 -24.62
CA VAL A 135 -24.43 -10.23 -25.23
C VAL A 135 -25.84 -10.07 -25.78
N VAL A 136 -26.35 -11.07 -26.49
CA VAL A 136 -27.72 -11.06 -27.02
C VAL A 136 -28.74 -10.91 -25.89
N ASN A 137 -28.57 -11.64 -24.77
CA ASN A 137 -29.47 -11.53 -23.63
C ASN A 137 -29.44 -10.14 -23.00
N LEU A 138 -28.25 -9.55 -22.82
CA LEU A 138 -28.09 -8.17 -22.31
C LEU A 138 -28.74 -7.14 -23.23
N ALA A 139 -28.49 -7.24 -24.54
CA ALA A 139 -29.07 -6.35 -25.54
C ALA A 139 -30.62 -6.42 -25.57
N ILE A 140 -31.20 -7.62 -25.44
CA ILE A 140 -32.65 -7.80 -25.36
C ILE A 140 -33.22 -7.27 -24.04
N ALA A 141 -32.47 -7.39 -22.94
CA ALA A 141 -32.84 -6.84 -21.64
C ALA A 141 -32.68 -5.31 -21.55
N ASN A 142 -32.09 -4.66 -22.58
CA ASN A 142 -31.65 -3.27 -22.54
C ASN A 142 -30.69 -3.00 -21.37
N GLU A 143 -29.85 -3.97 -21.02
CA GLU A 143 -28.80 -3.85 -20.01
C GLU A 143 -27.47 -3.55 -20.70
N TYR A 144 -26.79 -2.49 -20.26
CA TYR A 144 -25.48 -2.14 -20.77
C TYR A 144 -24.39 -2.86 -19.97
N ASN A 145 -23.41 -3.41 -20.68
CA ASN A 145 -22.19 -3.96 -20.10
C ASN A 145 -21.01 -3.48 -20.94
N GLN A 146 -20.01 -2.87 -20.29
CA GLN A 146 -18.86 -2.29 -20.98
C GLN A 146 -17.95 -3.34 -21.62
N VAL A 147 -17.87 -4.56 -21.08
CA VAL A 147 -17.13 -5.67 -21.68
C VAL A 147 -17.81 -6.13 -22.97
N ALA A 148 -19.14 -6.02 -23.03
CA ALA A 148 -19.94 -6.39 -24.18
C ALA A 148 -19.95 -5.33 -25.30
N ASP A 149 -19.56 -4.09 -25.02
CA ASP A 149 -19.39 -3.00 -26.00
C ASP A 149 -18.02 -3.15 -26.70
N VAL A 150 -17.95 -4.09 -27.64
CA VAL A 150 -16.69 -4.47 -28.32
C VAL A 150 -16.17 -3.34 -29.22
N ASN A 151 -17.04 -2.44 -29.66
CA ASN A 151 -16.69 -1.35 -30.58
C ASN A 151 -16.44 -0.01 -29.88
N LEU A 152 -16.75 0.07 -28.57
CA LEU A 152 -16.51 1.21 -27.68
C LEU A 152 -17.29 2.47 -28.07
N ASP A 153 -18.48 2.31 -28.67
CA ASP A 153 -19.38 3.42 -28.99
C ASP A 153 -20.39 3.75 -27.87
N GLN A 154 -20.25 3.09 -26.72
CA GLN A 154 -21.12 3.21 -25.55
C GLN A 154 -22.57 2.76 -25.82
N ALA A 155 -22.79 1.94 -26.86
CA ALA A 155 -24.10 1.46 -27.24
C ALA A 155 -24.08 -0.05 -27.53
N LEU A 156 -24.63 -0.85 -26.61
CA LEU A 156 -24.74 -2.30 -26.83
C LEU A 156 -25.80 -2.62 -27.90
N ASN A 157 -25.36 -3.02 -29.09
CA ASN A 157 -26.23 -3.27 -30.23
C ASN A 157 -25.74 -4.42 -31.15
N VAL A 158 -26.37 -4.56 -32.32
CA VAL A 158 -26.04 -5.64 -33.26
C VAL A 158 -24.60 -5.53 -33.80
N LEU A 159 -24.02 -4.33 -33.82
CA LEU A 159 -22.65 -4.12 -34.25
C LEU A 159 -21.66 -4.85 -33.33
N ASP A 160 -21.87 -4.80 -32.02
CA ASP A 160 -21.02 -5.49 -31.03
C ASP A 160 -21.10 -7.01 -31.20
N ILE A 161 -22.29 -7.54 -31.42
CA ILE A 161 -22.51 -8.97 -31.67
C ILE A 161 -21.75 -9.43 -32.92
N VAL A 162 -21.85 -8.68 -34.02
CA VAL A 162 -21.17 -9.02 -35.27
C VAL A 162 -19.65 -8.95 -35.10
N LEU A 163 -19.15 -7.94 -34.39
CA LEU A 163 -17.72 -7.82 -34.10
C LEU A 163 -17.22 -8.96 -33.21
N LEU A 164 -17.97 -9.30 -32.17
CA LEU A 164 -17.67 -10.43 -31.29
C LEU A 164 -17.59 -11.75 -32.06
N VAL A 165 -18.56 -12.02 -32.95
CA VAL A 165 -18.53 -13.22 -33.81
C VAL A 165 -17.30 -13.21 -34.72
N ASN A 166 -16.91 -12.06 -35.28
CA ASN A 166 -15.71 -11.96 -36.09
C ASN A 166 -14.43 -12.23 -35.28
N LEU A 167 -14.38 -11.85 -34.01
CA LEU A 167 -13.25 -12.14 -33.11
C LEU A 167 -13.17 -13.64 -32.76
N ILE A 168 -14.30 -14.34 -32.66
CA ILE A 168 -14.33 -15.79 -32.35
C ILE A 168 -13.89 -16.63 -33.56
N LEU A 169 -14.15 -16.16 -34.78
CA LEU A 169 -13.96 -16.93 -36.01
C LEU A 169 -12.61 -16.72 -36.71
N ASN A 170 -11.79 -15.75 -36.27
CA ASN A 170 -10.47 -15.43 -36.84
C ASN A 170 -9.36 -15.63 -35.82
#